data_AF-A0A348PGV4-F1
#
_entry.id   AF-A0A348PGV4-F1
#
_cell.length_a   1.000
_cell.length_b   1.000
_cell.length_c   1.000
_cell.angle_alpha   90.00
_cell.angle_beta   90.00
_cell.angle_gamma   90.00
#
_symmetry.space_group_name_H-M   'P 1'
#
loop_
_entity.id
_entity.type
_entity.pdbx_description
1 polymer ?
#
loop_
_entity_poly.entity_id
_entity_poly.type
_entity_poly.pdbx_seq_one_letter_code
_entity_poly.pdbx_strand_id
1 'polypeptide(L)'
;MHAMATSPPIATDLRPLDTGIQPFDTAAARHLLSRAGFGGTPTQIDVLATQGIDRSVALLVNFESQPEKSVSPDDFDRNVMPPLTREEREQLNAARRARDESAVERLERKENQAKASDRRQLIDLKKWWIARMIETARPLEEKMTLFWHGHFATGARTIEDSWHMFQQNQLFRTYATGNFGMLVLNVIRDPAMIKYLDNDKSRKGRPNENLARELLELFILGEGSGYTEEDIKAGARALTGYTFEDDEFEFRDGNHDRGAKTIFGKAGNWNGDEFARLALAKAECSEFIAAKLYRFFVNDTPAADISAEQREARESFIKALASELRAQQYEIKPVLTKLFSSAHFYHLSNRAATIKSPAQLIVQTVRQYGTPPRQLSALAGACDLMGQDLFQPPNVKGWDGGRTWINTSTLFVRQNVAIYLLTGKRPDVYDWENDETRFNPEPLLAGATTPGAMVDRLISVSLAAPPHPERRAALVSFLESQAQARATEHSRAVAVIALITALPEYQLA
;
A
#
# COMPACT_ATOMS: atom_id res chain seq x y z
N MET A 1 -3.79 42.40 -1.97
CA MET A 1 -5.13 42.05 -1.42
C MET A 1 -5.82 41.14 -2.42
N HIS A 2 -5.58 39.82 -2.34
CA HIS A 2 -6.49 38.86 -2.97
C HIS A 2 -7.60 38.60 -1.96
N ALA A 3 -8.84 38.83 -2.36
CA ALA A 3 -10.00 38.43 -1.59
C ALA A 3 -9.83 36.95 -1.23
N MET A 4 -9.88 36.62 0.06
CA MET A 4 -10.04 35.23 0.48
C MET A 4 -11.40 34.79 -0.07
N ALA A 5 -11.40 34.16 -1.24
CA ALA A 5 -12.54 33.43 -1.73
C ALA A 5 -12.91 32.44 -0.62
N THR A 6 -14.08 32.63 -0.02
CA THR A 6 -14.61 31.72 0.99
C THR A 6 -14.61 30.32 0.38
N SER A 7 -13.88 29.39 1.01
CA SER A 7 -13.82 28.00 0.55
C SER A 7 -15.24 27.47 0.35
N PRO A 8 -15.51 26.73 -0.75
CA PRO A 8 -16.82 26.13 -0.95
C PRO A 8 -17.15 25.19 0.23
N PRO A 9 -18.44 25.01 0.55
CA PRO A 9 -18.84 24.09 1.62
C PRO A 9 -18.34 22.67 1.33
N ILE A 10 -18.02 21.93 2.39
CA ILE A 10 -17.52 20.56 2.26
C ILE A 10 -18.62 19.71 1.64
N ALA A 11 -18.38 19.16 0.44
CA ALA A 11 -19.32 18.24 -0.19
C ALA A 11 -19.50 17.00 0.70
N THR A 12 -20.71 16.46 0.78
CA THR A 12 -21.03 15.29 1.63
C THR A 12 -21.41 14.05 0.82
N ASP A 13 -21.33 14.15 -0.51
CA ASP A 13 -21.78 13.16 -1.49
C ASP A 13 -20.71 12.91 -2.57
N LEU A 14 -21.02 12.00 -3.50
CA LEU A 14 -20.17 11.64 -4.64
C LEU A 14 -20.37 12.57 -5.85
N ARG A 15 -20.88 13.79 -5.66
CA ARG A 15 -21.11 14.70 -6.79
C ARG A 15 -19.78 15.07 -7.46
N PRO A 16 -19.71 15.10 -8.81
CA PRO A 16 -18.50 15.47 -9.52
C PRO A 16 -17.99 16.87 -9.13
N LEU A 17 -16.70 17.10 -9.29
CA LEU A 17 -16.10 18.42 -9.16
C LEU A 17 -16.70 19.37 -10.21
N ASP A 18 -17.35 20.44 -9.76
CA ASP A 18 -17.78 21.53 -10.65
C ASP A 18 -16.59 22.43 -10.97
N THR A 19 -16.04 22.29 -12.18
CA THR A 19 -14.88 23.08 -12.63
C THR A 19 -15.19 24.56 -12.83
N GLY A 20 -16.47 24.94 -12.86
CA GLY A 20 -16.90 26.34 -12.86
C GLY A 20 -16.76 27.00 -11.48
N ILE A 21 -16.80 26.22 -10.40
CA ILE A 21 -16.63 26.68 -9.01
C ILE A 21 -15.19 26.46 -8.54
N GLN A 22 -14.63 25.27 -8.77
CA GLN A 22 -13.28 24.90 -8.36
C GLN A 22 -12.51 24.32 -9.56
N PRO A 23 -11.53 25.05 -10.12
CA PRO A 23 -10.82 24.59 -11.31
C PRO A 23 -9.97 23.34 -11.02
N PHE A 24 -9.88 22.45 -12.00
CA PHE A 24 -8.94 21.34 -12.00
C PHE A 24 -7.56 21.82 -12.45
N ASP A 25 -6.86 22.52 -11.56
CA ASP A 25 -5.55 23.11 -11.79
C ASP A 25 -4.38 22.13 -11.54
N THR A 26 -3.14 22.61 -11.70
CA THR A 26 -1.91 21.86 -11.40
C THR A 26 -1.89 21.32 -9.96
N ALA A 27 -2.48 22.03 -8.99
CA ALA A 27 -2.55 21.56 -7.61
C ALA A 27 -3.55 20.41 -7.43
N ALA A 28 -4.71 20.48 -8.07
CA ALA A 28 -5.68 19.39 -8.11
C ALA A 28 -5.13 18.15 -8.83
N ALA A 29 -4.46 18.34 -9.97
CA ALA A 29 -3.80 17.26 -10.71
C ALA A 29 -2.69 16.59 -9.89
N ARG A 30 -1.87 17.38 -9.17
CA ARG A 30 -0.84 16.84 -8.25
C ARG A 30 -1.48 16.04 -7.12
N HIS A 31 -2.55 16.55 -6.53
CA HIS A 31 -3.27 15.85 -5.48
C HIS A 31 -3.79 14.50 -6.00
N LEU A 32 -4.48 14.48 -7.15
CA LEU A 32 -4.93 13.24 -7.78
C LEU A 32 -3.79 12.24 -7.97
N LEU A 33 -2.67 12.66 -8.56
CA LEU A 33 -1.54 11.77 -8.85
C LEU A 33 -0.81 11.29 -7.59
N SER A 34 -0.78 12.10 -6.52
CA SER A 34 -0.24 11.76 -5.20
C SER A 34 -1.08 10.70 -4.48
N ARG A 35 -2.41 10.73 -4.65
CA ARG A 35 -3.35 9.83 -3.94
C ARG A 35 -3.64 8.57 -4.75
N ALA A 36 -3.97 8.70 -6.03
CA ALA A 36 -4.27 7.59 -6.94
C ALA A 36 -3.00 6.94 -7.53
N GLY A 37 -1.82 7.47 -7.21
CA GLY A 37 -0.53 6.91 -7.59
C GLY A 37 0.52 7.19 -6.52
N PHE A 38 1.78 7.24 -6.91
CA PHE A 38 2.88 7.62 -6.03
C PHE A 38 3.42 9.01 -6.40
N GLY A 39 2.54 9.93 -6.82
CA GLY A 39 2.96 11.20 -7.41
C GLY A 39 3.58 11.02 -8.81
N GLY A 40 4.11 12.11 -9.34
CA GLY A 40 4.72 12.13 -10.67
C GLY A 40 5.47 13.41 -10.95
N THR A 41 6.10 13.45 -12.12
CA THR A 41 6.95 14.56 -12.55
C THR A 41 6.12 15.82 -12.79
N PRO A 42 6.73 17.02 -12.75
CA PRO A 42 6.04 18.26 -13.10
C PRO A 42 5.34 18.18 -14.47
N THR A 43 5.98 17.59 -15.46
CA THR A 43 5.40 17.37 -16.80
C THR A 43 4.14 16.52 -16.76
N GLN A 44 4.13 15.41 -16.00
CA GLN A 44 2.94 14.57 -15.87
C GLN A 44 1.79 15.34 -15.23
N ILE A 45 2.08 16.14 -14.19
CA ILE A 45 1.07 16.96 -13.51
C ILE A 45 0.48 18.00 -14.48
N ASP A 46 1.32 18.69 -15.24
CA ASP A 46 0.87 19.71 -16.21
C ASP A 46 0.03 19.10 -17.33
N VAL A 47 0.39 17.89 -17.80
CA VAL A 47 -0.40 17.13 -18.78
C VAL A 47 -1.79 16.80 -18.23
N LEU A 48 -1.88 16.29 -17.00
CA LEU A 48 -3.17 15.97 -16.38
C LEU A 48 -4.04 17.24 -16.22
N ALA A 49 -3.45 18.31 -15.68
CA ALA A 49 -4.16 19.59 -15.53
C ALA A 49 -4.72 20.11 -16.86
N THR A 50 -3.95 19.98 -17.95
CA THR A 50 -4.36 20.43 -19.30
C THR A 50 -5.48 19.57 -19.90
N GLN A 51 -5.48 18.26 -19.63
CA GLN A 51 -6.49 17.34 -20.18
C GLN A 51 -7.83 17.36 -19.43
N GLY A 52 -7.86 17.96 -18.23
CA GLY A 52 -9.04 18.04 -17.39
C GLY A 52 -9.27 16.79 -16.53
N ILE A 53 -10.21 16.90 -15.59
CA ILE A 53 -10.47 15.89 -14.56
C ILE A 53 -10.89 14.54 -15.14
N ASP A 54 -11.86 14.52 -16.06
CA ASP A 54 -12.45 13.28 -16.57
C ASP A 54 -11.41 12.39 -17.28
N ARG A 55 -10.60 12.99 -18.16
CA ARG A 55 -9.51 12.28 -18.84
C ARG A 55 -8.42 11.86 -17.87
N SER A 56 -8.08 12.70 -16.91
CA SER A 56 -7.06 12.41 -15.90
C SER A 56 -7.44 11.23 -15.01
N VAL A 57 -8.68 11.19 -14.52
CA VAL A 57 -9.20 10.08 -13.72
C VAL A 57 -9.31 8.82 -14.58
N ALA A 58 -9.81 8.91 -15.81
CA ALA A 58 -9.90 7.78 -16.72
C ALA A 58 -8.53 7.17 -17.04
N LEU A 59 -7.49 8.00 -17.22
CA LEU A 59 -6.11 7.55 -17.47
C LEU A 59 -5.56 6.68 -16.33
N LEU A 60 -5.85 7.08 -15.08
CA LEU A 60 -5.37 6.38 -13.89
C LEU A 60 -6.20 5.15 -13.56
N VAL A 61 -7.52 5.21 -13.76
CA VAL A 61 -8.44 4.12 -13.40
C VAL A 61 -8.50 3.03 -14.45
N ASN A 62 -8.38 3.38 -15.74
CA ASN A 62 -8.33 2.43 -16.86
C ASN A 62 -6.87 2.13 -17.23
N PHE A 63 -6.04 1.85 -16.23
CA PHE A 63 -4.60 1.66 -16.40
C PHE A 63 -4.26 0.46 -17.30
N GLU A 64 -5.20 -0.46 -17.56
CA GLU A 64 -4.97 -1.61 -18.43
C GLU A 64 -4.67 -1.21 -19.89
N SER A 65 -5.07 0.00 -20.29
CA SER A 65 -4.71 0.55 -21.60
C SER A 65 -3.24 1.01 -21.69
N GLN A 66 -2.55 1.14 -20.55
CA GLN A 66 -1.16 1.57 -20.51
C GLN A 66 -0.22 0.38 -20.69
N PRO A 67 0.91 0.55 -21.40
CA PRO A 67 1.93 -0.48 -21.48
C PRO A 67 2.52 -0.73 -20.10
N GLU A 68 2.77 -1.99 -19.76
CA GLU A 68 3.43 -2.37 -18.51
C GLU A 68 4.32 -3.58 -18.74
N LYS A 69 5.44 -3.64 -18.01
CA LYS A 69 6.31 -4.80 -18.07
C LYS A 69 5.59 -6.00 -17.46
N SER A 70 5.42 -7.05 -18.24
CA SER A 70 4.86 -8.32 -17.74
C SER A 70 5.77 -8.88 -16.65
N VAL A 71 5.17 -9.39 -15.59
CA VAL A 71 5.87 -10.14 -14.54
C VAL A 71 5.86 -11.60 -14.98
N SER A 72 7.03 -12.20 -15.18
CA SER A 72 7.12 -13.62 -15.51
C SER A 72 7.04 -14.44 -14.23
N PRO A 73 6.29 -15.55 -14.20
CA PRO A 73 6.39 -16.53 -13.11
C PRO A 73 7.82 -17.05 -12.93
N ASP A 74 8.64 -17.00 -13.97
CA ASP A 74 10.06 -17.42 -13.94
C ASP A 74 10.99 -16.35 -13.35
N ASP A 75 10.48 -15.16 -13.00
CA ASP A 75 11.28 -14.09 -12.38
C ASP A 75 11.72 -14.48 -10.95
N PHE A 76 11.04 -15.44 -10.32
CA PHE A 76 11.32 -15.94 -8.98
C PHE A 76 11.26 -17.47 -8.95
N ASP A 77 12.09 -18.09 -8.12
CA ASP A 77 12.17 -19.55 -8.00
C ASP A 77 11.00 -20.07 -7.17
N ARG A 78 10.05 -20.72 -7.85
CA ARG A 78 8.94 -21.46 -7.21
C ARG A 78 9.40 -22.62 -6.34
N ASN A 79 10.57 -23.19 -6.61
CA ASN A 79 11.11 -24.34 -5.87
C ASN A 79 12.16 -23.91 -4.84
N VAL A 80 12.16 -22.64 -4.42
CA VAL A 80 13.13 -22.10 -3.46
C VAL A 80 13.07 -22.82 -2.10
N MET A 81 11.87 -23.29 -1.74
CA MET A 81 11.57 -24.08 -0.54
C MET A 81 10.94 -25.42 -0.95
N PRO A 82 11.72 -26.37 -1.52
CA PRO A 82 11.15 -27.64 -1.94
C PRO A 82 10.69 -28.41 -0.69
N PRO A 83 9.43 -28.87 -0.62
CA PRO A 83 8.99 -29.66 0.51
C PRO A 83 9.83 -30.93 0.59
N LEU A 84 10.21 -31.35 1.80
CA LEU A 84 10.83 -32.67 1.97
C LEU A 84 9.89 -33.72 1.38
N THR A 85 10.42 -34.54 0.47
CA THR A 85 9.69 -35.67 -0.09
C THR A 85 9.29 -36.62 1.02
N ARG A 86 8.27 -37.46 0.77
CA ARG A 86 7.87 -38.49 1.72
C ARG A 86 9.05 -39.37 2.14
N GLU A 87 9.89 -39.75 1.18
CA GLU A 87 11.10 -40.54 1.43
C GLU A 87 12.11 -39.78 2.31
N GLU A 88 12.36 -38.50 2.05
CA GLU A 88 13.26 -37.69 2.89
C GLU A 88 12.71 -37.49 4.30
N ARG A 89 11.38 -37.34 4.47
CA ARG A 89 10.74 -37.30 5.79
C ARG A 89 10.90 -38.61 6.54
N GLU A 90 10.69 -39.74 5.85
CA GLU A 90 10.88 -41.08 6.42
C GLU A 90 12.36 -41.32 6.77
N GLN A 91 13.30 -40.90 5.93
CA GLN A 91 14.74 -40.95 6.19
C GLN A 91 15.14 -40.07 7.38
N LEU A 92 14.63 -38.84 7.48
CA LEU A 92 14.91 -37.96 8.62
C LEU A 92 14.40 -38.57 9.93
N ASN A 93 13.18 -39.10 9.92
CA ASN A 93 12.59 -39.76 11.08
C ASN A 93 13.37 -41.03 11.47
N ALA A 94 13.81 -41.82 10.49
CA ALA A 94 14.65 -43.00 10.71
C ALA A 94 16.03 -42.61 11.27
N ALA A 95 16.68 -41.60 10.71
CA ALA A 95 17.98 -41.09 11.16
C ALA A 95 17.92 -40.55 12.59
N ARG A 96 16.86 -39.80 12.94
CA ARG A 96 16.62 -39.31 14.32
C ARG A 96 16.43 -40.46 15.31
N ARG A 97 15.69 -41.52 14.93
CA ARG A 97 15.51 -42.71 15.76
C ARG A 97 16.81 -43.50 15.93
N ALA A 98 17.62 -43.57 14.87
CA ALA A 98 18.91 -44.27 14.85
C ALA A 98 20.06 -43.47 15.50
N ARG A 99 19.83 -42.20 15.88
CA ARG A 99 20.88 -41.26 16.32
C ARG A 99 22.03 -41.13 15.29
N ASP A 100 21.69 -41.21 14.01
CA ASP A 100 22.65 -40.97 12.92
C ASP A 100 22.83 -39.46 12.73
N GLU A 101 23.80 -38.91 13.48
CA GLU A 101 24.13 -37.49 13.47
C GLU A 101 24.50 -36.99 12.07
N SER A 102 25.15 -37.82 11.25
CA SER A 102 25.62 -37.42 9.92
C SER A 102 24.48 -37.30 8.90
N ALA A 103 23.50 -38.20 8.94
CA ALA A 103 22.34 -38.15 8.06
C ALA A 103 21.39 -37.02 8.46
N VAL A 104 21.23 -36.77 9.77
CA VAL A 104 20.48 -35.62 10.28
C VAL A 104 21.15 -34.31 9.84
N GLU A 105 22.46 -34.17 10.06
CA GLU A 105 23.21 -32.96 9.68
C GLU A 105 23.12 -32.67 8.18
N ARG A 106 23.20 -33.70 7.32
CA ARG A 106 23.07 -33.52 5.86
C ARG A 106 21.70 -32.95 5.46
N LEU A 107 20.62 -33.48 6.04
CA LEU A 107 19.25 -33.02 5.74
C LEU A 107 18.98 -31.63 6.31
N GLU A 108 19.49 -31.34 7.52
CA GLU A 108 19.40 -30.01 8.13
C GLU A 108 20.21 -28.96 7.34
N ARG A 109 21.39 -29.31 6.81
CA ARG A 109 22.16 -28.43 5.92
C ARG A 109 21.37 -28.09 4.65
N LYS A 110 20.69 -29.07 4.04
CA LYS A 110 19.83 -28.84 2.86
C LYS A 110 18.68 -27.89 3.19
N GLU A 111 18.00 -28.11 4.30
CA GLU A 111 16.92 -27.23 4.78
C GLU A 111 17.43 -25.80 5.07
N ASN A 112 18.58 -25.66 5.72
CA ASN A 112 19.19 -24.37 6.01
C ASN A 112 19.61 -23.62 4.74
N GLN A 113 20.07 -24.33 3.70
CA GLN A 113 20.37 -23.75 2.39
C GLN A 113 19.11 -23.27 1.65
N ALA A 114 18.02 -24.04 1.71
CA ALA A 114 16.72 -23.63 1.15
C ALA A 114 16.22 -22.35 1.86
N LYS A 115 16.18 -22.34 3.19
CA LYS A 115 15.82 -21.14 3.99
C LYS A 115 16.71 -19.94 3.69
N ALA A 116 18.01 -20.14 3.44
CA ALA A 116 18.90 -19.05 3.06
C ALA A 116 18.62 -18.51 1.65
N SER A 117 18.24 -19.38 0.72
CA SER A 117 17.84 -18.99 -0.63
C SER A 117 16.50 -18.25 -0.62
N ASP A 118 15.54 -18.73 0.17
CA ASP A 118 14.25 -18.08 0.38
C ASP A 118 14.39 -16.67 0.95
N ARG A 119 15.22 -16.49 1.98
CA ARG A 119 15.51 -15.15 2.52
C ARG A 119 16.11 -14.20 1.48
N ARG A 120 16.94 -14.70 0.56
CA ARG A 120 17.49 -13.89 -0.54
C ARG A 120 16.41 -13.52 -1.54
N GLN A 121 15.58 -14.49 -1.94
CA GLN A 121 14.45 -14.25 -2.83
C GLN A 121 13.44 -13.26 -2.25
N LEU A 122 13.16 -13.32 -0.94
CA LEU A 122 12.32 -12.33 -0.28
C LEU A 122 12.89 -10.91 -0.38
N ILE A 123 14.22 -10.74 -0.27
CA ILE A 123 14.87 -9.44 -0.49
C ILE A 123 14.73 -9.02 -1.97
N ASP A 124 14.86 -9.96 -2.91
CA ASP A 124 14.66 -9.70 -4.34
C ASP A 124 13.24 -9.27 -4.66
N LEU A 125 12.22 -9.88 -4.04
CA LEU A 125 10.82 -9.48 -4.14
C LEU A 125 10.58 -8.07 -3.62
N LYS A 126 11.15 -7.70 -2.47
CA LYS A 126 11.04 -6.34 -1.92
C LYS A 126 11.64 -5.30 -2.87
N LYS A 127 12.84 -5.58 -3.42
CA LYS A 127 13.50 -4.70 -4.41
C LYS A 127 12.66 -4.58 -5.68
N TRP A 128 12.19 -5.71 -6.21
CA TRP A 128 11.36 -5.76 -7.40
C TRP A 128 10.09 -4.93 -7.25
N TRP A 129 9.38 -5.07 -6.13
CA TRP A 129 8.14 -4.34 -5.93
C TRP A 129 8.37 -2.83 -5.79
N ILE A 130 9.45 -2.41 -5.12
CA ILE A 130 9.86 -0.99 -5.06
C ILE A 130 10.19 -0.45 -6.46
N ALA A 131 11.00 -1.18 -7.24
CA ALA A 131 11.33 -0.79 -8.61
C ALA A 131 10.06 -0.64 -9.46
N ARG A 132 9.13 -1.59 -9.35
CA ARG A 132 7.87 -1.56 -10.06
C ARG A 132 7.00 -0.37 -9.66
N MET A 133 6.88 -0.04 -8.37
CA MET A 133 6.17 1.17 -7.91
C MET A 133 6.81 2.46 -8.44
N ILE A 134 8.13 2.49 -8.65
CA ILE A 134 8.86 3.64 -9.21
C ILE A 134 8.61 3.77 -10.72
N GLU A 135 8.74 2.67 -11.46
CA GLU A 135 8.84 2.66 -12.93
C GLU A 135 7.49 2.51 -13.64
N THR A 136 6.47 1.99 -12.96
CA THR A 136 5.18 1.64 -13.55
C THR A 136 4.48 2.84 -14.23
N ALA A 137 3.86 2.56 -15.38
CA ALA A 137 2.90 3.43 -16.04
C ALA A 137 1.47 3.25 -15.50
N ARG A 138 1.26 2.26 -14.61
CA ARG A 138 0.00 1.88 -13.97
C ARG A 138 0.05 2.13 -12.46
N PRO A 139 0.28 3.38 -11.99
CA PRO A 139 0.53 3.64 -10.57
C PRO A 139 -0.66 3.31 -9.66
N LEU A 140 -1.90 3.35 -10.16
CA LEU A 140 -3.08 2.95 -9.39
C LEU A 140 -3.12 1.43 -9.14
N GLU A 141 -2.67 0.62 -10.09
CA GLU A 141 -2.58 -0.85 -9.96
C GLU A 141 -1.71 -1.22 -8.75
N GLU A 142 -0.51 -0.63 -8.67
CA GLU A 142 0.41 -0.86 -7.56
C GLU A 142 -0.06 -0.22 -6.24
N LYS A 143 -0.73 0.94 -6.30
CA LYS A 143 -1.35 1.55 -5.12
C LYS A 143 -2.42 0.65 -4.51
N MET A 144 -3.27 0.06 -5.34
CA MET A 144 -4.29 -0.89 -4.90
C MET A 144 -3.69 -2.22 -4.45
N THR A 145 -2.64 -2.70 -5.13
CA THR A 145 -1.90 -3.91 -4.68
C THR A 145 -1.35 -3.71 -3.27
N LEU A 146 -0.73 -2.55 -2.98
CA LEU A 146 -0.24 -2.20 -1.65
C LEU A 146 -1.38 -2.07 -0.63
N PHE A 147 -2.51 -1.49 -1.02
CA PHE A 147 -3.71 -1.40 -0.18
C PHE A 147 -4.22 -2.78 0.20
N TRP A 148 -4.38 -3.68 -0.76
CA TRP A 148 -4.87 -5.05 -0.52
C TRP A 148 -3.90 -5.88 0.30
N HIS A 149 -2.59 -5.74 0.06
CA HIS A 149 -1.56 -6.38 0.90
C HIS A 149 -1.61 -5.91 2.36
N GLY A 150 -1.93 -4.63 2.57
CA GLY A 150 -2.15 -4.09 3.91
C GLY A 150 -3.50 -4.47 4.52
N HIS A 151 -4.50 -4.79 3.71
CA HIS A 151 -5.85 -5.17 4.16
C HIS A 151 -5.95 -6.67 4.48
N PHE A 152 -5.48 -7.53 3.59
CA PHE A 152 -5.37 -8.98 3.75
C PHE A 152 -3.97 -9.35 4.22
N ALA A 153 -3.60 -8.84 5.40
CA ALA A 153 -2.22 -8.87 5.86
C ALA A 153 -1.70 -10.30 6.11
N THR A 154 -0.61 -10.64 5.44
CA THR A 154 0.16 -11.87 5.63
C THR A 154 1.65 -11.55 5.75
N GLY A 155 2.35 -12.29 6.62
CA GLY A 155 3.77 -12.07 6.91
C GLY A 155 4.65 -13.20 6.40
N ALA A 156 5.63 -12.86 5.56
CA ALA A 156 6.58 -13.80 4.96
C ALA A 156 7.31 -14.68 5.99
N ARG A 157 7.64 -14.15 7.18
CA ARG A 157 8.31 -14.89 8.26
C ARG A 157 7.45 -16.00 8.87
N THR A 158 6.13 -15.88 8.84
CA THR A 158 5.20 -16.90 9.35
C THR A 158 4.91 -17.95 8.29
N ILE A 159 4.84 -17.53 7.03
CA ILE A 159 4.61 -18.41 5.89
C ILE A 159 5.85 -19.24 5.59
N GLU A 160 7.04 -18.65 5.76
CA GLU A 160 8.35 -19.25 5.47
C GLU A 160 8.50 -19.71 4.00
N ASP A 161 7.79 -19.03 3.09
CA ASP A 161 7.83 -19.27 1.66
C ASP A 161 7.61 -17.95 0.89
N SER A 162 8.68 -17.47 0.25
CA SER A 162 8.66 -16.24 -0.54
C SER A 162 7.90 -16.39 -1.87
N TRP A 163 7.78 -17.60 -2.41
CA TRP A 163 7.00 -17.85 -3.62
C TRP A 163 5.50 -17.66 -3.35
N HIS A 164 4.99 -18.16 -2.23
CA HIS A 164 3.58 -17.92 -1.83
C HIS A 164 3.29 -16.43 -1.63
N MET A 165 4.26 -15.67 -1.07
CA MET A 165 4.14 -14.22 -0.95
C MET A 165 4.07 -13.51 -2.32
N PHE A 166 4.85 -13.99 -3.29
CA PHE A 166 4.81 -13.48 -4.66
C PHE A 166 3.46 -13.79 -5.33
N GLN A 167 2.99 -15.04 -5.26
CA GLN A 167 1.69 -15.44 -5.81
C GLN A 167 0.54 -14.60 -5.23
N GLN A 168 0.54 -14.38 -3.91
CA GLN A 168 -0.48 -13.56 -3.26
C GLN A 168 -0.40 -12.09 -3.71
N ASN A 169 0.80 -11.53 -3.89
CA ASN A 169 0.97 -10.19 -4.44
C ASN A 169 0.42 -10.09 -5.88
N GLN A 170 0.61 -11.13 -6.69
CA GLN A 170 0.03 -11.22 -8.04
C GLN A 170 -1.50 -11.34 -8.00
N LEU A 171 -2.07 -12.06 -7.02
CA LEU A 171 -3.50 -12.10 -6.78
C LEU A 171 -4.06 -10.70 -6.46
N PHE A 172 -3.42 -9.97 -5.54
CA PHE A 172 -3.81 -8.60 -5.19
C PHE A 172 -3.70 -7.64 -6.38
N ARG A 173 -2.69 -7.82 -7.23
CA ARG A 173 -2.54 -7.04 -8.47
C ARG A 173 -3.62 -7.36 -9.49
N THR A 174 -3.94 -8.64 -9.67
CA THR A 174 -5.00 -9.10 -10.59
C THR A 174 -6.36 -8.51 -10.23
N TYR A 175 -6.67 -8.43 -8.93
CA TYR A 175 -7.91 -7.84 -8.42
C TYR A 175 -7.76 -6.38 -7.95
N ALA A 176 -6.67 -5.69 -8.32
CA ALA A 176 -6.35 -4.34 -7.85
C ALA A 176 -7.57 -3.40 -7.86
N THR A 177 -8.21 -3.24 -9.02
CA THR A 177 -9.49 -2.51 -9.16
C THR A 177 -10.66 -3.41 -9.58
N GLY A 178 -10.49 -4.73 -9.45
CA GLY A 178 -11.51 -5.71 -9.80
C GLY A 178 -12.60 -5.85 -8.74
N ASN A 179 -13.31 -6.98 -8.77
CA ASN A 179 -14.39 -7.27 -7.83
C ASN A 179 -13.85 -7.69 -6.45
N PHE A 180 -14.18 -6.93 -5.39
CA PHE A 180 -13.75 -7.25 -4.03
C PHE A 180 -14.32 -8.57 -3.51
N GLY A 181 -15.56 -8.92 -3.88
CA GLY A 181 -16.15 -10.21 -3.50
C GLY A 181 -15.38 -11.39 -4.10
N MET A 182 -14.95 -11.29 -5.36
CA MET A 182 -14.09 -12.30 -5.98
C MET A 182 -12.70 -12.33 -5.34
N LEU A 183 -12.12 -11.18 -5.00
CA LEU A 183 -10.86 -11.14 -4.27
C LEU A 183 -10.95 -11.89 -2.94
N VAL A 184 -12.00 -11.65 -2.14
CA VAL A 184 -12.24 -12.39 -0.88
C VAL A 184 -12.30 -13.90 -1.10
N LEU A 185 -13.02 -14.36 -2.13
CA LEU A 185 -13.15 -15.78 -2.44
C LEU A 185 -11.82 -16.44 -2.85
N ASN A 186 -10.94 -15.68 -3.51
CA ASN A 186 -9.61 -16.18 -3.84
C ASN A 186 -8.66 -16.11 -2.65
N VAL A 187 -8.79 -15.12 -1.77
CA VAL A 187 -7.96 -15.00 -0.55
C VAL A 187 -8.22 -16.15 0.42
N ILE A 188 -9.46 -16.62 0.59
CA ILE A 188 -9.73 -17.79 1.46
C ILE A 188 -9.18 -19.12 0.89
N ARG A 189 -8.70 -19.11 -0.37
CA ARG A 189 -8.09 -20.24 -1.07
C ARG A 189 -6.58 -20.05 -1.29
N ASP A 190 -6.05 -18.89 -0.93
CA ASP A 190 -4.65 -18.54 -1.17
C ASP A 190 -3.73 -19.29 -0.18
N PRO A 191 -2.69 -20.01 -0.65
CA PRO A 191 -1.79 -20.78 0.21
C PRO A 191 -1.16 -19.95 1.33
N ALA A 192 -0.74 -18.72 1.00
CA ALA A 192 -0.12 -17.80 1.96
C ALA A 192 -1.10 -17.46 3.10
N MET A 193 -2.36 -17.14 2.78
CA MET A 193 -3.41 -16.84 3.76
C MET A 193 -3.81 -18.06 4.58
N ILE A 194 -4.02 -19.21 3.93
CA ILE A 194 -4.35 -20.47 4.60
C ILE A 194 -3.27 -20.84 5.60
N LYS A 195 -1.99 -20.72 5.21
CA LYS A 195 -0.85 -20.98 6.07
C LYS A 195 -0.76 -19.98 7.22
N TYR A 196 -0.87 -18.69 6.92
CA TYR A 196 -0.70 -17.60 7.90
C TYR A 196 -1.71 -17.69 9.05
N LEU A 197 -2.93 -18.11 8.75
CA LEU A 197 -4.01 -18.26 9.73
C LEU A 197 -4.26 -19.71 10.14
N ASP A 198 -3.30 -20.60 9.89
CA ASP A 198 -3.31 -22.00 10.32
C ASP A 198 -4.58 -22.79 9.87
N ASN A 199 -5.19 -22.40 8.74
CA ASN A 199 -6.37 -23.09 8.22
C ASN A 199 -6.02 -24.44 7.57
N ASP A 200 -4.76 -24.65 7.18
CA ASP A 200 -4.20 -25.96 6.80
C ASP A 200 -4.37 -27.03 7.90
N LYS A 201 -4.52 -26.60 9.16
CA LYS A 201 -4.76 -27.48 10.32
C LYS A 201 -6.25 -27.65 10.65
N SER A 202 -7.15 -26.97 9.93
CA SER A 202 -8.60 -26.95 10.17
C SER A 202 -9.30 -28.16 9.56
N ARG A 203 -9.88 -29.01 10.41
CA ARG A 203 -10.54 -30.26 9.99
C ARG A 203 -11.80 -30.53 10.80
N LYS A 204 -12.68 -31.36 10.25
CA LYS A 204 -13.92 -31.79 10.89
C LYS A 204 -13.64 -32.30 12.31
N GLY A 205 -14.43 -31.84 13.28
CA GLY A 205 -14.29 -32.13 14.70
C GLY A 205 -13.20 -31.34 15.43
N ARG A 206 -12.31 -30.62 14.70
CA ARG A 206 -11.33 -29.70 15.26
C ARG A 206 -11.13 -28.48 14.32
N PRO A 207 -12.18 -27.66 14.12
CA PRO A 207 -12.08 -26.46 13.29
C PRO A 207 -11.10 -25.45 13.90
N ASN A 208 -10.33 -24.77 13.06
CA ASN A 208 -9.52 -23.62 13.46
C ASN A 208 -10.31 -22.33 13.20
N GLU A 209 -10.50 -21.51 14.24
CA GLU A 209 -11.31 -20.29 14.16
C GLU A 209 -10.59 -19.10 13.56
N ASN A 210 -9.26 -19.11 13.47
CA ASN A 210 -8.47 -17.94 13.10
C ASN A 210 -8.94 -17.34 11.77
N LEU A 211 -8.90 -18.09 10.66
CA LEU A 211 -9.34 -17.57 9.37
C LEU A 211 -10.79 -17.08 9.38
N ALA A 212 -11.71 -17.79 10.06
CA ALA A 212 -13.10 -17.37 10.15
C ALA A 212 -13.27 -16.05 10.92
N ARG A 213 -12.54 -15.90 12.03
CA ARG A 213 -12.51 -14.69 12.85
C ARG A 213 -11.98 -13.54 12.03
N GLU A 214 -10.76 -13.63 11.52
CA GLU A 214 -10.13 -12.52 10.79
C GLU A 214 -10.93 -12.11 9.54
N LEU A 215 -11.57 -13.07 8.88
CA LEU A 215 -12.46 -12.78 7.75
C LEU A 215 -13.62 -11.85 8.16
N LEU A 216 -14.24 -12.08 9.32
CA LEU A 216 -15.31 -11.22 9.82
C LEU A 216 -14.76 -9.93 10.44
N GLU A 217 -13.80 -10.02 11.36
CA GLU A 217 -13.37 -8.87 12.18
C GLU A 217 -12.48 -7.89 11.40
N LEU A 218 -11.60 -8.37 10.53
CA LEU A 218 -10.57 -7.53 9.91
C LEU A 218 -10.71 -7.34 8.41
N PHE A 219 -11.33 -8.31 7.72
CA PHE A 219 -11.33 -8.31 6.25
C PHE A 219 -12.68 -7.92 5.63
N ILE A 220 -13.80 -8.27 6.26
CA ILE A 220 -15.14 -8.05 5.66
C ILE A 220 -15.99 -7.09 6.48
N LEU A 221 -16.27 -7.35 7.76
CA LEU A 221 -17.33 -6.63 8.51
C LEU A 221 -16.79 -5.56 9.46
N GLY A 222 -15.57 -5.73 9.96
CA GLY A 222 -15.03 -4.89 11.02
C GLY A 222 -15.31 -5.46 12.41
N GLU A 223 -14.37 -5.24 13.33
CA GLU A 223 -14.40 -5.75 14.70
C GLU A 223 -15.71 -5.35 15.42
N GLY A 224 -16.40 -6.34 15.99
CA GLY A 224 -17.64 -6.13 16.74
C GLY A 224 -18.88 -5.79 15.91
N SER A 225 -18.86 -6.00 14.59
CA SER A 225 -19.93 -5.53 13.70
C SER A 225 -20.75 -6.65 13.05
N GLY A 226 -21.97 -6.88 13.55
CA GLY A 226 -22.99 -7.66 12.84
C GLY A 226 -22.82 -9.18 12.83
N TYR A 227 -21.93 -9.72 13.65
CA TYR A 227 -21.70 -11.16 13.83
C TYR A 227 -21.61 -11.53 15.31
N THR A 228 -21.72 -12.82 15.61
CA THR A 228 -21.59 -13.41 16.94
C THR A 228 -20.41 -14.38 17.00
N GLU A 229 -19.98 -14.77 18.20
CA GLU A 229 -18.99 -15.83 18.38
C GLU A 229 -19.44 -17.17 17.76
N GLU A 230 -20.75 -17.45 17.77
CA GLU A 230 -21.31 -18.64 17.13
C GLU A 230 -21.20 -18.58 15.60
N ASP A 231 -21.30 -17.39 15.00
CA ASP A 231 -21.02 -17.21 13.57
C ASP A 231 -19.55 -17.48 13.22
N ILE A 232 -18.61 -17.11 14.11
CA ILE A 232 -17.19 -17.45 13.94
C ILE A 232 -16.99 -18.96 13.99
N LYS A 233 -17.54 -19.64 15.01
CA LYS A 233 -17.45 -21.10 15.13
C LYS A 233 -18.08 -21.82 13.94
N ALA A 234 -19.24 -21.37 13.49
CA ALA A 234 -19.92 -21.94 12.33
C ALA A 234 -19.15 -21.65 11.02
N GLY A 235 -18.56 -20.47 10.87
CA GLY A 235 -17.66 -20.13 9.77
C GLY A 235 -16.39 -20.98 9.76
N ALA A 236 -15.80 -21.23 10.94
CA ALA A 236 -14.64 -22.10 11.11
C ALA A 236 -14.96 -23.53 10.67
N ARG A 237 -16.15 -24.04 11.01
CA ARG A 237 -16.66 -25.32 10.49
C ARG A 237 -16.82 -25.29 8.98
N ALA A 238 -17.31 -24.20 8.40
CA ALA A 238 -17.46 -24.03 6.95
C ALA A 238 -16.11 -24.03 6.21
N LEU A 239 -15.04 -23.53 6.85
CA LEU A 239 -13.68 -23.49 6.31
C LEU A 239 -12.86 -24.77 6.53
N THR A 240 -13.40 -25.77 7.23
CA THR A 240 -12.69 -27.06 7.40
C THR A 240 -12.44 -27.73 6.05
N GLY A 241 -11.26 -28.35 5.91
CA GLY A 241 -10.86 -29.02 4.66
C GLY A 241 -10.32 -28.09 3.57
N TYR A 242 -10.38 -26.76 3.74
CA TYR A 242 -9.68 -25.81 2.88
C TYR A 242 -8.19 -25.82 3.26
N THR A 243 -7.35 -26.32 2.36
CA THR A 243 -5.89 -26.41 2.55
C THR A 243 -5.21 -26.09 1.23
N PHE A 244 -3.90 -26.27 1.17
CA PHE A 244 -3.14 -26.27 -0.08
C PHE A 244 -2.25 -27.52 -0.14
N GLU A 245 -1.88 -27.90 -1.36
CA GLU A 245 -0.85 -28.90 -1.67
C GLU A 245 0.13 -28.26 -2.64
N ASP A 246 1.42 -28.37 -2.33
CA ASP A 246 2.50 -27.60 -2.97
C ASP A 246 2.20 -26.08 -2.97
N ASP A 247 1.86 -25.52 -4.14
CA ASP A 247 1.60 -24.09 -4.35
C ASP A 247 0.14 -23.79 -4.72
N GLU A 248 -0.75 -24.79 -4.61
CA GLU A 248 -2.13 -24.69 -5.09
C GLU A 248 -3.15 -25.06 -4.01
N PHE A 249 -4.31 -24.39 -4.08
CA PHE A 249 -5.46 -24.69 -3.23
C PHE A 249 -5.94 -26.14 -3.42
N GLU A 250 -6.22 -26.81 -2.30
CA GLU A 250 -6.80 -28.15 -2.28
C GLU A 250 -7.99 -28.18 -1.30
N PHE A 251 -9.13 -28.69 -1.76
CA PHE A 251 -10.27 -28.97 -0.88
C PHE A 251 -10.31 -30.44 -0.48
N ARG A 252 -9.93 -30.74 0.76
CA ARG A 252 -9.95 -32.10 1.32
C ARG A 252 -11.33 -32.43 1.89
N ASP A 253 -12.16 -33.04 1.07
CA ASP A 253 -13.53 -33.38 1.44
C ASP A 253 -13.64 -34.25 2.71
N GLY A 254 -12.73 -35.20 2.89
CA GLY A 254 -12.68 -36.05 4.08
C GLY A 254 -12.42 -35.28 5.39
N ASN A 255 -11.83 -34.09 5.28
CA ASN A 255 -11.60 -33.17 6.41
C ASN A 255 -12.71 -32.13 6.57
N HIS A 256 -13.69 -32.06 5.67
CA HIS A 256 -14.74 -31.04 5.71
C HIS A 256 -15.92 -31.46 6.60
N ASP A 257 -16.39 -30.53 7.43
CA ASP A 257 -17.58 -30.70 8.24
C ASP A 257 -18.85 -30.47 7.41
N ARG A 258 -19.47 -31.56 6.95
CA ARG A 258 -20.75 -31.55 6.22
C ARG A 258 -22.00 -31.42 7.10
N GLY A 259 -21.84 -31.17 8.39
CA GLY A 259 -22.98 -30.91 9.28
C GLY A 259 -23.64 -29.56 8.96
N ALA A 260 -24.93 -29.45 9.27
CA ALA A 260 -25.64 -28.17 9.19
C ALA A 260 -24.95 -27.11 10.08
N LYS A 261 -24.93 -25.87 9.59
CA LYS A 261 -24.32 -24.69 10.19
C LYS A 261 -25.34 -23.56 10.14
N THR A 262 -25.46 -22.80 11.20
CA THR A 262 -26.26 -21.57 11.22
C THR A 262 -25.29 -20.40 11.25
N ILE A 263 -25.34 -19.56 10.21
CA ILE A 263 -24.48 -18.38 10.06
C ILE A 263 -25.38 -17.19 9.74
N PHE A 264 -25.28 -16.12 10.53
CA PHE A 264 -26.14 -14.93 10.48
C PHE A 264 -27.63 -15.28 10.49
N GLY A 265 -28.01 -16.26 11.31
CA GLY A 265 -29.37 -16.77 11.42
C GLY A 265 -29.84 -17.66 10.25
N LYS A 266 -28.99 -17.94 9.26
CA LYS A 266 -29.32 -18.81 8.12
C LYS A 266 -28.74 -20.21 8.31
N ALA A 267 -29.62 -21.20 8.42
CA ALA A 267 -29.23 -22.60 8.49
C ALA A 267 -28.96 -23.19 7.10
N GLY A 268 -27.88 -23.94 6.96
CA GLY A 268 -27.50 -24.61 5.72
C GLY A 268 -26.25 -25.47 5.89
N ASN A 269 -25.90 -26.28 4.89
CA ASN A 269 -24.63 -27.00 4.89
C ASN A 269 -23.54 -26.15 4.21
N TRP A 270 -23.22 -25.01 4.84
CA TRP A 270 -22.34 -24.01 4.24
C TRP A 270 -20.89 -24.49 4.13
N ASN A 271 -20.24 -24.21 3.00
CA ASN A 271 -18.78 -24.29 2.82
C ASN A 271 -18.12 -22.90 2.97
N GLY A 272 -16.79 -22.85 2.84
CA GLY A 272 -16.01 -21.61 3.02
C GLY A 272 -16.40 -20.49 2.05
N ASP A 273 -16.70 -20.83 0.79
CA ASP A 273 -17.11 -19.85 -0.21
C ASP A 273 -18.49 -19.26 0.12
N GLU A 274 -19.42 -20.11 0.54
CA GLU A 274 -20.77 -19.69 0.92
C GLU A 274 -20.73 -18.85 2.20
N PHE A 275 -19.88 -19.20 3.16
CA PHE A 275 -19.62 -18.40 4.35
C PHE A 275 -19.11 -16.99 3.97
N ALA A 276 -18.12 -16.90 3.08
CA ALA A 276 -17.63 -15.61 2.59
C ALA A 276 -18.73 -14.81 1.86
N ARG A 277 -19.55 -15.45 1.02
CA ARG A 277 -20.69 -14.80 0.36
C ARG A 277 -21.75 -14.31 1.33
N LEU A 278 -22.02 -15.07 2.39
CA LEU A 278 -22.92 -14.66 3.47
C LEU A 278 -22.41 -13.41 4.19
N ALA A 279 -21.10 -13.34 4.45
CA ALA A 279 -20.47 -12.17 5.06
C ALA A 279 -20.48 -10.96 4.10
N LEU A 280 -20.19 -11.15 2.81
CA LEU A 280 -20.25 -10.09 1.79
C LEU A 280 -21.67 -9.52 1.59
N ALA A 281 -22.71 -10.32 1.86
CA ALA A 281 -24.10 -9.86 1.75
C ALA A 281 -24.54 -8.93 2.90
N LYS A 282 -23.74 -8.80 3.96
CA LYS A 282 -24.05 -7.94 5.10
C LYS A 282 -23.80 -6.47 4.77
N ALA A 283 -24.62 -5.60 5.37
CA ALA A 283 -24.54 -4.17 5.14
C ALA A 283 -23.18 -3.59 5.63
N GLU A 284 -22.76 -4.05 6.80
CA GLU A 284 -21.53 -3.66 7.48
C GLU A 284 -20.30 -3.83 6.57
N CYS A 285 -20.34 -4.78 5.63
CA CYS A 285 -19.24 -5.01 4.69
C CYS A 285 -18.91 -3.79 3.82
N SER A 286 -19.91 -3.21 3.15
CA SER A 286 -19.65 -2.06 2.28
C SER A 286 -19.23 -0.82 3.06
N GLU A 287 -19.73 -0.65 4.29
CA GLU A 287 -19.38 0.46 5.17
C GLU A 287 -17.93 0.34 5.63
N PHE A 288 -17.51 -0.86 6.02
CA PHE A 288 -16.15 -1.15 6.41
C PHE A 288 -15.14 -0.90 5.28
N ILE A 289 -15.41 -1.43 4.08
CA ILE A 289 -14.53 -1.24 2.92
C ILE A 289 -14.53 0.22 2.45
N ALA A 290 -15.68 0.91 2.45
CA ALA A 290 -15.73 2.34 2.14
C ALA A 290 -14.87 3.17 3.11
N ALA A 291 -14.93 2.88 4.41
CA ALA A 291 -14.12 3.58 5.41
C ALA A 291 -12.61 3.32 5.20
N LYS A 292 -12.21 2.10 4.85
CA LYS A 292 -10.81 1.75 4.53
C LYS A 292 -10.31 2.48 3.29
N LEU A 293 -11.10 2.50 2.20
CA LEU A 293 -10.77 3.24 0.98
C LEU A 293 -10.69 4.75 1.24
N TYR A 294 -11.63 5.31 2.01
CA TYR A 294 -11.61 6.71 2.40
C TYR A 294 -10.33 7.07 3.18
N ARG A 295 -9.99 6.26 4.19
CA ARG A 295 -8.78 6.47 4.99
C ARG A 295 -7.52 6.39 4.13
N PHE A 296 -7.48 5.45 3.18
CA PHE A 296 -6.30 5.23 2.34
C PHE A 296 -6.14 6.28 1.23
N PHE A 297 -7.22 6.77 0.63
CA PHE A 297 -7.18 7.69 -0.53
C PHE A 297 -7.54 9.14 -0.22
N VAL A 298 -8.34 9.42 0.80
CA VAL A 298 -8.87 10.77 1.06
C VAL A 298 -8.23 11.41 2.28
N ASN A 299 -8.49 10.88 3.47
CA ASN A 299 -8.13 11.55 4.72
C ASN A 299 -8.04 10.54 5.88
N ASP A 300 -6.88 10.48 6.54
CA ASP A 300 -6.62 9.58 7.67
C ASP A 300 -6.56 10.31 9.03
N THR A 301 -6.87 11.60 9.04
CA THR A 301 -6.81 12.42 10.26
C THR A 301 -7.81 11.90 11.30
N PRO A 302 -7.39 11.63 12.55
CA PRO A 302 -8.29 11.16 13.60
C PRO A 302 -9.53 12.04 13.78
N ALA A 303 -10.69 11.44 14.05
CA ALA A 303 -11.95 12.17 14.19
C ALA A 303 -11.96 13.18 15.36
N ALA A 304 -11.07 13.01 16.33
CA ALA A 304 -10.87 13.93 17.44
C ALA A 304 -10.15 15.23 17.03
N ASP A 305 -9.42 15.21 15.91
CA ASP A 305 -8.55 16.31 15.46
C ASP A 305 -9.19 17.17 14.35
N ILE A 306 -10.45 16.91 14.01
CA ILE A 306 -11.20 17.61 12.95
C ILE A 306 -12.45 18.30 13.53
N SER A 307 -12.97 19.29 12.80
CA SER A 307 -14.21 19.98 13.18
C SER A 307 -15.43 19.04 13.12
N ALA A 308 -16.51 19.42 13.81
CA ALA A 308 -17.78 18.69 13.74
C ALA A 308 -18.32 18.61 12.30
N GLU A 309 -18.22 19.70 11.53
CA GLU A 309 -18.60 19.77 10.12
C GLU A 309 -17.78 18.78 9.26
N GLN A 310 -16.46 18.72 9.47
CA GLN A 310 -15.59 17.77 8.76
C GLN A 310 -15.92 16.32 9.10
N ARG A 311 -16.30 16.04 10.35
CA ARG A 311 -16.70 14.71 10.80
C ARG A 311 -18.01 14.27 10.14
N GLU A 312 -19.02 15.13 10.15
CA GLU A 312 -20.32 14.87 9.51
C GLU A 312 -20.18 14.67 7.99
N ALA A 313 -19.38 15.52 7.33
CA ALA A 313 -19.14 15.40 5.90
C ALA A 313 -18.42 14.09 5.55
N ARG A 314 -17.42 13.70 6.35
CA ARG A 314 -16.72 12.42 6.22
C ARG A 314 -17.66 11.24 6.36
N GLU A 315 -18.46 11.19 7.42
CA GLU A 315 -19.38 10.08 7.68
C GLU A 315 -20.43 9.95 6.57
N SER A 316 -20.97 11.08 6.10
CA SER A 316 -21.93 11.12 4.99
C SER A 316 -21.31 10.63 3.68
N PHE A 317 -20.08 11.07 3.39
CA PHE A 317 -19.37 10.65 2.19
C PHE A 317 -19.02 9.16 2.22
N ILE A 318 -18.59 8.62 3.37
CA ILE A 318 -18.34 7.18 3.53
C ILE A 318 -19.62 6.37 3.31
N LYS A 319 -20.77 6.82 3.83
CA LYS A 319 -22.07 6.17 3.59
C LYS A 319 -22.48 6.19 2.11
N ALA A 320 -22.22 7.30 1.41
CA ALA A 320 -22.46 7.40 -0.03
C ALA A 320 -21.56 6.42 -0.81
N LEU A 321 -20.28 6.34 -0.45
CA LEU A 321 -19.33 5.40 -1.05
C LEU A 321 -19.70 3.92 -0.77
N ALA A 322 -20.17 3.62 0.44
CA ALA A 322 -20.67 2.30 0.81
C ALA A 322 -21.90 1.89 0.00
N SER A 323 -22.82 2.84 -0.22
CA SER A 323 -24.00 2.63 -1.06
C SER A 323 -23.60 2.35 -2.51
N GLU A 324 -22.62 3.09 -3.04
CA GLU A 324 -22.06 2.86 -4.38
C GLU A 324 -21.40 1.48 -4.50
N LEU A 325 -20.63 1.04 -3.51
CA LEU A 325 -20.02 -0.29 -3.50
C LEU A 325 -21.06 -1.40 -3.65
N ARG A 326 -22.19 -1.32 -2.93
CA ARG A 326 -23.28 -2.30 -3.06
C ARG A 326 -23.97 -2.20 -4.42
N ALA A 327 -24.23 -0.99 -4.90
CA ALA A 327 -24.87 -0.77 -6.20
C ALA A 327 -24.03 -1.34 -7.36
N GLN A 328 -22.70 -1.23 -7.26
CA GLN A 328 -21.75 -1.80 -8.22
C GLN A 328 -21.38 -3.26 -7.93
N GLN A 329 -22.09 -3.94 -7.01
CA GLN A 329 -21.81 -5.34 -6.65
C GLN A 329 -20.33 -5.59 -6.31
N TYR A 330 -19.71 -4.63 -5.60
CA TYR A 330 -18.30 -4.66 -5.19
C TYR A 330 -17.26 -4.55 -6.32
N GLU A 331 -17.63 -4.09 -7.51
CA GLU A 331 -16.67 -3.64 -8.52
C GLU A 331 -15.96 -2.36 -8.04
N ILE A 332 -14.64 -2.43 -7.82
CA ILE A 332 -13.88 -1.34 -7.21
C ILE A 332 -13.60 -0.21 -8.21
N LYS A 333 -13.36 -0.55 -9.48
CA LYS A 333 -13.08 0.41 -10.55
C LYS A 333 -14.09 1.57 -10.64
N PRO A 334 -15.41 1.35 -10.82
CA PRO A 334 -16.39 2.44 -10.91
C PRO A 334 -16.49 3.27 -9.61
N VAL A 335 -16.29 2.64 -8.46
CA VAL A 335 -16.29 3.30 -7.14
C VAL A 335 -15.12 4.28 -7.04
N LEU A 336 -13.91 3.86 -7.44
CA LEU A 336 -12.73 4.73 -7.46
C LEU A 336 -12.86 5.85 -8.50
N THR A 337 -13.47 5.60 -9.65
CA THR A 337 -13.77 6.67 -10.63
C THR A 337 -14.60 7.78 -9.98
N LYS A 338 -15.68 7.42 -9.27
CA LYS A 338 -16.53 8.40 -8.57
C LYS A 338 -15.81 9.09 -7.43
N LEU A 339 -15.04 8.35 -6.63
CA LEU A 339 -14.24 8.91 -5.54
C LEU A 339 -13.27 9.98 -6.04
N PHE A 340 -12.45 9.64 -7.05
CA PHE A 340 -11.44 10.56 -7.58
C PHE A 340 -12.03 11.71 -8.38
N SER A 341 -13.27 11.59 -8.89
CA SER A 341 -13.95 12.67 -9.60
C SER A 341 -14.74 13.61 -8.68
N SER A 342 -14.90 13.25 -7.40
CA SER A 342 -15.82 13.94 -6.49
C SER A 342 -15.31 15.29 -6.01
N ALA A 343 -16.22 16.25 -5.79
CA ALA A 343 -15.87 17.54 -5.18
C ALA A 343 -15.29 17.39 -3.76
N HIS A 344 -15.75 16.39 -3.00
CA HIS A 344 -15.25 16.10 -1.65
C HIS A 344 -13.75 15.80 -1.66
N PHE A 345 -13.29 14.99 -2.61
CA PHE A 345 -11.89 14.60 -2.74
C PHE A 345 -10.96 15.80 -2.91
N TYR A 346 -11.38 16.84 -3.64
CA TYR A 346 -10.55 18.03 -3.91
C TYR A 346 -10.71 19.17 -2.89
N HIS A 347 -11.58 19.02 -1.88
CA HIS A 347 -11.77 20.04 -0.85
C HIS A 347 -10.46 20.27 -0.07
N LEU A 348 -10.20 21.52 0.35
CA LEU A 348 -8.94 21.90 1.00
C LEU A 348 -8.63 21.09 2.26
N SER A 349 -9.65 20.68 3.02
CA SER A 349 -9.48 19.83 4.21
C SER A 349 -9.02 18.40 3.93
N ASN A 350 -9.09 17.96 2.67
CA ASN A 350 -8.69 16.64 2.22
C ASN A 350 -7.39 16.66 1.43
N ARG A 351 -6.81 17.85 1.19
CA ARG A 351 -5.47 18.02 0.65
C ARG A 351 -4.44 18.06 1.78
N ALA A 352 -3.31 17.39 1.61
CA ALA A 352 -2.28 17.26 2.66
C ALA A 352 -2.85 16.68 3.98
N ALA A 353 -3.88 15.85 3.89
CA ALA A 353 -4.61 15.32 5.04
C ALA A 353 -4.18 13.89 5.42
N THR A 354 -3.14 13.38 4.78
CA THR A 354 -2.63 12.02 4.99
C THR A 354 -1.13 11.98 5.16
N ILE A 355 -0.65 11.18 6.10
CA ILE A 355 0.80 10.98 6.28
C ILE A 355 1.27 9.92 5.28
N LYS A 356 2.25 10.26 4.44
CA LYS A 356 2.85 9.33 3.47
C LYS A 356 3.33 8.07 4.20
N SER A 357 2.92 6.90 3.74
CA SER A 357 3.55 5.66 4.20
C SER A 357 5.02 5.64 3.76
N PRO A 358 5.92 4.88 4.43
CA PRO A 358 7.32 4.79 4.03
C PRO A 358 7.55 4.45 2.55
N ALA A 359 6.83 3.45 2.03
CA ALA A 359 6.89 3.09 0.61
C ALA A 359 6.43 4.24 -0.29
N GLN A 360 5.32 4.91 0.07
CA GLN A 360 4.85 6.08 -0.67
C GLN A 360 5.87 7.22 -0.64
N LEU A 361 6.46 7.53 0.51
CA LEU A 361 7.43 8.61 0.66
C LEU A 361 8.63 8.40 -0.28
N ILE A 362 9.19 7.19 -0.28
CA ILE A 362 10.36 6.86 -1.10
C ILE A 362 10.00 6.93 -2.59
N VAL A 363 8.98 6.19 -3.01
CA VAL A 363 8.58 6.11 -4.43
C VAL A 363 8.18 7.50 -4.94
N GLN A 364 7.44 8.26 -4.14
CA GLN A 364 7.04 9.62 -4.50
C GLN A 364 8.22 10.57 -4.59
N THR A 365 9.19 10.49 -3.70
CA THR A 365 10.41 11.31 -3.79
C THR A 365 11.13 11.05 -5.11
N VAL A 366 11.28 9.77 -5.49
CA VAL A 366 11.93 9.37 -6.74
C VAL A 366 11.17 9.92 -7.95
N ARG A 367 9.87 9.69 -8.03
CA ARG A 367 9.04 10.08 -9.19
C ARG A 367 8.84 11.59 -9.30
N GLN A 368 8.69 12.28 -8.18
CA GLN A 368 8.39 13.71 -8.14
C GLN A 368 9.59 14.56 -8.53
N TYR A 369 10.79 14.17 -8.09
CA TYR A 369 12.02 14.88 -8.42
C TYR A 369 12.75 14.29 -9.64
N GLY A 370 12.46 13.06 -10.04
CA GLY A 370 13.23 12.37 -11.08
C GLY A 370 14.64 12.02 -10.60
N THR A 371 14.81 11.73 -9.31
CA THR A 371 16.10 11.26 -8.79
C THR A 371 16.39 9.87 -9.35
N PRO A 372 17.67 9.49 -9.54
CA PRO A 372 17.99 8.09 -9.71
C PRO A 372 17.46 7.30 -8.50
N PRO A 373 16.88 6.10 -8.69
CA PRO A 373 16.28 5.32 -7.60
C PRO A 373 17.31 4.83 -6.57
N ARG A 374 18.62 4.99 -6.85
CA ARG A 374 19.73 4.53 -6.00
C ARG A 374 19.63 3.01 -5.75
N GLN A 375 20.33 2.49 -4.73
CA GLN A 375 20.32 1.06 -4.41
C GLN A 375 18.95 0.65 -3.82
N LEU A 376 18.21 -0.21 -4.53
CA LEU A 376 16.88 -0.68 -4.12
C LEU A 376 16.90 -1.44 -2.78
N SER A 377 17.99 -2.12 -2.43
CA SER A 377 18.16 -2.78 -1.13
C SER A 377 18.20 -1.78 0.02
N ALA A 378 18.85 -0.62 -0.18
CA ALA A 378 18.87 0.46 0.81
C ALA A 378 17.47 1.09 0.97
N LEU A 379 16.72 1.24 -0.13
CA LEU A 379 15.34 1.72 -0.08
C LEU A 379 14.42 0.73 0.66
N ALA A 380 14.57 -0.57 0.40
CA ALA A 380 13.83 -1.61 1.12
C ALA A 380 14.16 -1.60 2.63
N GLY A 381 15.44 -1.48 2.99
CA GLY A 381 15.87 -1.34 4.38
C GLY A 381 15.33 -0.07 5.04
N ALA A 382 15.25 1.05 4.31
CA ALA A 382 14.66 2.28 4.82
C ALA A 382 13.15 2.13 5.09
N CYS A 383 12.41 1.41 4.23
CA CYS A 383 11.01 1.06 4.48
C CYS A 383 10.82 0.29 5.80
N ASP A 384 11.66 -0.73 6.04
CA ASP A 384 11.65 -1.53 7.27
C ASP A 384 11.96 -0.67 8.50
N LEU A 385 13.03 0.13 8.46
CA LEU A 385 13.40 1.06 9.55
C LEU A 385 12.31 2.10 9.87
N MET A 386 11.42 2.40 8.92
CA MET A 386 10.27 3.28 9.11
C MET A 386 8.97 2.54 9.49
N GLY A 387 9.02 1.21 9.63
CA GLY A 387 7.91 0.36 10.09
C GLY A 387 7.02 -0.23 8.98
N GLN A 388 7.41 -0.09 7.70
CA GLN A 388 6.66 -0.67 6.57
C GLN A 388 7.51 -1.68 5.80
N ASP A 389 7.88 -2.78 6.45
CA ASP A 389 8.57 -3.88 5.78
C ASP A 389 7.63 -4.58 4.78
N LEU A 390 7.86 -4.39 3.48
CA LEU A 390 7.02 -4.97 2.41
C LEU A 390 7.00 -6.50 2.52
N PHE A 391 5.87 -7.16 2.25
CA PHE A 391 5.65 -8.60 2.51
C PHE A 391 5.71 -9.02 3.98
N GLN A 392 5.89 -8.08 4.92
CA GLN A 392 5.93 -8.37 6.35
C GLN A 392 5.17 -7.30 7.17
N PRO A 393 3.83 -7.22 7.03
CA PRO A 393 3.02 -6.45 7.98
C PRO A 393 3.29 -6.91 9.43
N PRO A 394 3.20 -6.00 10.41
CA PRO A 394 3.56 -6.30 11.79
C PRO A 394 2.61 -7.30 12.46
N ASN A 395 1.35 -7.36 12.02
CA ASN A 395 0.32 -8.28 12.49
C ASN A 395 -0.81 -8.38 11.45
N VAL A 396 -1.82 -9.19 11.76
CA VAL A 396 -2.98 -9.46 10.88
C VAL A 396 -3.89 -8.24 10.62
N LYS A 397 -3.81 -7.18 11.42
CA LYS A 397 -4.49 -5.89 11.13
C LYS A 397 -3.79 -5.08 10.03
N GLY A 398 -2.61 -5.51 9.61
CA GLY A 398 -1.79 -4.85 8.60
C GLY A 398 -0.96 -3.70 9.17
N TRP A 399 -0.80 -2.63 8.40
CA TRP A 399 -0.12 -1.42 8.84
C TRP A 399 -1.11 -0.38 9.36
N ASP A 400 -0.88 0.12 10.57
CA ASP A 400 -1.81 1.03 11.25
C ASP A 400 -2.04 2.35 10.49
N GLY A 401 -0.98 2.89 9.86
CA GLY A 401 -1.04 4.12 9.09
C GLY A 401 -0.99 5.40 9.93
N GLY A 402 -1.10 6.55 9.26
CA GLY A 402 -1.20 7.86 9.90
C GLY A 402 0.00 8.19 10.80
N ARG A 403 -0.27 8.61 12.05
CA ARG A 403 0.75 9.10 12.98
C ARG A 403 1.75 8.03 13.43
N THR A 404 1.44 6.74 13.27
CA THR A 404 2.39 5.66 13.64
C THR A 404 3.66 5.68 12.77
N TRP A 405 3.59 6.31 11.59
CA TRP A 405 4.74 6.53 10.72
C TRP A 405 5.73 7.60 11.20
N ILE A 406 5.37 8.36 12.24
CA ILE A 406 6.13 9.51 12.70
C ILE A 406 6.47 9.34 14.18
N ASN A 407 7.77 9.18 14.44
CA ASN A 407 8.39 9.27 15.76
C ASN A 407 9.81 9.84 15.60
N THR A 408 10.51 10.07 16.71
CA THR A 408 11.84 10.69 16.72
C THR A 408 12.84 9.95 15.82
N SER A 409 12.82 8.61 15.81
CA SER A 409 13.76 7.79 15.03
C SER A 409 13.38 7.75 13.54
N THR A 410 12.11 7.55 13.23
CA THR A 410 11.63 7.43 11.85
C THR A 410 11.73 8.74 11.09
N LEU A 411 11.53 9.90 11.73
CA LEU A 411 11.77 11.20 11.10
C LEU A 411 13.21 11.36 10.60
N PHE A 412 14.18 10.87 11.36
CA PHE A 412 15.58 10.89 10.94
C PHE A 412 15.83 9.99 9.72
N VAL A 413 15.27 8.78 9.73
CA VAL A 413 15.36 7.85 8.58
C VAL A 413 14.71 8.44 7.32
N ARG A 414 13.54 9.09 7.46
CA ARG A 414 12.83 9.77 6.37
C ARG A 414 13.68 10.87 5.74
N GLN A 415 14.36 11.67 6.55
CA GLN A 415 15.26 12.70 6.05
C GLN A 415 16.52 12.10 5.41
N ASN A 416 17.09 11.05 6.02
CA ASN A 416 18.28 10.39 5.48
C ASN A 416 18.03 9.76 4.12
N VAL A 417 16.88 9.10 3.91
CA VAL A 417 16.55 8.52 2.60
C VAL A 417 16.33 9.61 1.55
N ALA A 418 15.71 10.74 1.92
CA ALA A 418 15.58 11.88 1.01
C ALA A 418 16.95 12.47 0.63
N ILE A 419 17.85 12.66 1.59
CA ILE A 419 19.23 13.10 1.33
C ILE A 419 19.97 12.09 0.46
N TYR A 420 19.81 10.79 0.71
CA TYR A 420 20.45 9.73 -0.08
C TYR A 420 19.99 9.75 -1.54
N LEU A 421 18.68 9.91 -1.79
CA LEU A 421 18.14 10.04 -3.14
C LEU A 421 18.73 11.26 -3.87
N LEU A 422 18.76 12.42 -3.20
CA LEU A 422 19.25 13.68 -3.78
C LEU A 422 20.77 13.71 -4.00
N THR A 423 21.55 13.18 -3.06
CA THR A 423 23.01 13.36 -3.03
C THR A 423 23.81 12.11 -3.37
N GLY A 424 23.19 10.93 -3.31
CA GLY A 424 23.86 9.64 -3.39
C GLY A 424 24.61 9.25 -2.10
N LYS A 425 24.62 10.10 -1.07
CA LYS A 425 25.38 9.87 0.17
C LYS A 425 24.50 9.26 1.25
N ARG A 426 24.94 8.15 1.84
CA ARG A 426 24.35 7.58 3.05
C ARG A 426 25.03 8.15 4.30
N PRO A 427 24.31 8.35 5.43
CA PRO A 427 24.90 8.88 6.66
C PRO A 427 25.88 7.92 7.36
N ASP A 428 25.79 6.61 7.09
CA ASP A 428 26.39 5.52 7.89
C ASP A 428 27.57 4.81 7.21
N VAL A 429 27.90 5.12 5.95
CA VAL A 429 28.93 4.40 5.18
C VAL A 429 30.06 5.36 4.74
N TYR A 430 31.31 5.01 5.09
CA TYR A 430 32.52 5.78 4.72
C TYR A 430 33.07 5.42 3.32
N ASP A 431 32.60 4.32 2.72
CA ASP A 431 33.10 3.79 1.44
C ASP A 431 32.05 3.84 0.32
N TRP A 432 32.53 4.20 -0.87
CA TRP A 432 31.93 5.10 -1.84
C TRP A 432 31.54 4.35 -3.12
N GLU A 433 30.79 3.24 -3.06
CA GLU A 433 30.34 2.65 -4.32
C GLU A 433 29.52 3.67 -5.13
N ASN A 434 30.24 4.20 -6.10
CA ASN A 434 29.98 5.26 -7.04
C ASN A 434 28.61 5.03 -7.66
N ASP A 435 27.60 5.72 -7.16
CA ASP A 435 26.48 6.03 -8.04
C ASP A 435 26.87 7.30 -8.79
N GLU A 436 27.49 7.11 -9.95
CA GLU A 436 27.94 8.16 -10.87
C GLU A 436 26.78 9.03 -11.37
N THR A 437 25.53 8.56 -11.18
CA THR A 437 24.34 9.28 -11.62
C THR A 437 24.02 10.42 -10.67
N ARG A 438 24.50 11.61 -11.03
CA ARG A 438 24.18 12.85 -10.34
C ARG A 438 22.72 13.21 -10.57
N PHE A 439 21.96 13.46 -9.50
CA PHE A 439 20.61 14.00 -9.59
C PHE A 439 20.65 15.39 -10.24
N ASN A 440 19.88 15.65 -11.31
CA ASN A 440 19.80 16.98 -11.93
C ASN A 440 18.53 17.74 -11.48
N PRO A 441 18.64 18.81 -10.68
CA PRO A 441 17.49 19.62 -10.26
C PRO A 441 17.04 20.67 -11.31
N GLU A 442 17.81 20.92 -12.37
CA GLU A 442 17.52 21.98 -13.36
C GLU A 442 16.11 21.87 -13.99
N PRO A 443 15.61 20.67 -14.37
CA PRO A 443 14.26 20.55 -14.94
C PRO A 443 13.16 21.01 -13.96
N LEU A 444 13.40 20.91 -12.65
CA LEU A 444 12.44 21.34 -11.63
C LEU A 444 12.37 22.86 -11.51
N LEU A 445 13.44 23.56 -11.89
CA LEU A 445 13.58 25.02 -11.80
C LEU A 445 13.24 25.73 -13.11
N ALA A 446 12.74 25.02 -14.12
CA ALA A 446 12.39 25.61 -15.42
C ALA A 446 11.52 26.87 -15.26
N GLY A 447 12.00 28.00 -15.77
CA GLY A 447 11.33 29.30 -15.72
C GLY A 447 11.54 30.11 -14.43
N ALA A 448 12.21 29.58 -13.41
CA ALA A 448 12.49 30.26 -12.15
C ALA A 448 13.93 30.79 -12.10
N THR A 449 14.12 32.09 -12.23
CA THR A 449 15.45 32.73 -12.27
C THR A 449 15.83 33.49 -11.01
N THR A 450 14.85 33.83 -10.15
CA THR A 450 15.09 34.55 -8.89
C THR A 450 15.06 33.58 -7.70
N PRO A 451 15.79 33.84 -6.60
CA PRO A 451 15.77 32.97 -5.42
C PRO A 451 14.34 32.72 -4.88
N GLY A 452 13.51 33.75 -4.85
CA GLY A 452 12.09 33.63 -4.49
C GLY A 452 11.32 32.71 -5.42
N ALA A 453 11.43 32.90 -6.74
CA ALA A 453 10.75 32.07 -7.73
C ALA A 453 11.25 30.61 -7.70
N MET A 454 12.54 30.39 -7.45
CA MET A 454 13.11 29.04 -7.31
C MET A 454 12.51 28.32 -6.11
N VAL A 455 12.45 28.98 -4.95
CA VAL A 455 11.84 28.42 -3.73
C VAL A 455 10.36 28.15 -3.95
N ASP A 456 9.62 29.07 -4.58
CA ASP A 456 8.19 28.87 -4.87
C ASP A 456 7.95 27.70 -5.81
N ARG A 457 8.78 27.58 -6.86
CA ARG A 457 8.70 26.46 -7.79
C ARG A 457 8.98 25.14 -7.07
N LEU A 458 10.06 25.06 -6.30
CA LEU A 458 10.41 23.86 -5.54
C LEU A 458 9.32 23.51 -4.51
N ILE A 459 8.78 24.48 -3.77
CA ILE A 459 7.64 24.28 -2.87
C ILE A 459 6.44 23.72 -3.63
N SER A 460 6.10 24.32 -4.77
CA SER A 460 4.95 23.89 -5.57
C SER A 460 5.10 22.45 -6.07
N VAL A 461 6.31 22.03 -6.43
CA VAL A 461 6.60 20.65 -6.83
C VAL A 461 6.58 19.72 -5.62
N SER A 462 7.04 20.20 -4.47
CA SER A 462 7.37 19.37 -3.31
C SER A 462 6.21 19.08 -2.37
N LEU A 463 5.34 20.08 -2.16
CA LEU A 463 4.37 20.09 -1.07
C LEU A 463 2.93 20.00 -1.59
N ALA A 464 2.11 19.22 -0.90
CA ALA A 464 0.67 19.10 -1.19
C ALA A 464 -0.12 20.36 -0.78
N ALA A 465 0.40 21.14 0.16
CA ALA A 465 -0.13 22.41 0.62
C ALA A 465 1.00 23.43 0.82
N PRO A 466 0.75 24.74 0.64
CA PRO A 466 1.76 25.76 0.87
C PRO A 466 2.22 25.75 2.33
N PRO A 467 3.53 25.92 2.60
CA PRO A 467 4.05 25.94 3.96
C PRO A 467 3.75 27.28 4.63
N HIS A 468 3.97 27.35 5.95
CA HIS A 468 3.84 28.60 6.69
C HIS A 468 4.72 29.71 6.08
N PRO A 469 4.23 30.97 5.96
CA PRO A 469 4.98 32.06 5.32
C PRO A 469 6.38 32.29 5.88
N GLU A 470 6.58 32.09 7.19
CA GLU A 470 7.91 32.20 7.83
C GLU A 470 8.89 31.11 7.36
N ARG A 471 8.41 29.87 7.16
CA ARG A 471 9.24 28.78 6.63
C ARG A 471 9.67 29.07 5.20
N ARG A 472 8.75 29.59 4.39
CA ARG A 472 9.05 30.07 3.03
C ARG A 472 10.11 31.18 3.07
N ALA A 473 9.94 32.19 3.93
CA ALA A 473 10.91 33.28 4.06
C ALA A 473 12.30 32.78 4.48
N ALA A 474 12.37 31.80 5.40
CA ALA A 474 13.63 31.18 5.81
C ALA A 474 14.32 30.43 4.65
N LEU A 475 13.59 29.71 3.81
CA LEU A 475 14.13 29.04 2.63
C LEU A 475 14.71 30.04 1.61
N VAL A 476 14.02 31.16 1.38
CA VAL A 476 14.50 32.23 0.49
C VAL A 476 15.79 32.85 1.03
N SER A 477 15.81 33.22 2.32
CA SER A 477 17.00 33.78 2.98
C SER A 477 18.19 32.82 2.94
N PHE A 478 17.96 31.52 3.18
CA PHE A 478 19.00 30.50 3.03
C PHE A 478 19.57 30.48 1.61
N LEU A 479 18.69 30.45 0.60
CA LEU A 479 19.11 30.40 -0.80
C LEU A 479 19.91 31.65 -1.23
N GLU A 480 19.57 32.82 -0.70
CA GLU A 480 20.30 34.08 -0.90
C GLU A 480 21.69 34.06 -0.26
N SER A 481 21.82 33.57 0.98
CA SER A 481 23.12 33.44 1.66
C SER A 481 24.08 32.49 0.93
N GLN A 482 23.57 31.41 0.34
CA GLN A 482 24.36 30.47 -0.46
C GLN A 482 24.83 31.06 -1.80
N ALA A 483 24.09 32.02 -2.36
CA ALA A 483 24.50 32.75 -3.57
C ALA A 483 25.77 33.56 -3.31
N GLN A 484 25.89 34.12 -2.10
CA GLN A 484 27.06 34.89 -1.68
C GLN A 484 28.31 34.01 -1.47
N ALA A 485 28.11 32.71 -1.24
CA ALA A 485 29.18 31.72 -1.01
C ALA A 485 29.73 31.05 -2.28
N ARG A 486 29.41 31.52 -3.49
CA ARG A 486 29.81 30.94 -4.80
C ARG A 486 29.37 29.48 -5.02
N ALA A 487 28.32 29.01 -4.34
CA ALA A 487 27.75 27.70 -4.61
C ALA A 487 27.10 27.64 -6.00
N THR A 488 27.27 26.52 -6.73
CA THR A 488 26.61 26.31 -8.02
C THR A 488 25.08 26.32 -7.87
N GLU A 489 24.36 26.73 -8.91
CA GLU A 489 22.89 26.73 -8.93
C GLU A 489 22.32 25.34 -8.60
N HIS A 490 22.97 24.29 -9.14
CA HIS A 490 22.70 22.91 -8.79
C HIS A 490 22.80 22.64 -7.28
N SER A 491 23.93 22.96 -6.64
CA SER A 491 24.15 22.68 -5.21
C SER A 491 23.14 23.43 -4.34
N ARG A 492 22.79 24.65 -4.75
CA ARG A 492 21.78 25.49 -4.10
C ARG A 492 20.38 24.87 -4.18
N ALA A 493 19.99 24.38 -5.36
CA ALA A 493 18.71 23.71 -5.57
C ALA A 493 18.60 22.43 -4.74
N VAL A 494 19.63 21.58 -4.75
CA VAL A 494 19.68 20.36 -3.94
C VAL A 494 19.55 20.66 -2.45
N ALA A 495 20.24 21.70 -1.95
CA ALA A 495 20.17 22.09 -0.55
C ALA A 495 18.76 22.57 -0.16
N VAL A 496 18.10 23.37 -1.01
CA VAL A 496 16.71 23.81 -0.75
C VAL A 496 15.75 22.63 -0.77
N ILE A 497 15.87 21.70 -1.71
CA ILE A 497 15.03 20.50 -1.73
C ILE A 497 15.23 19.69 -0.45
N ALA A 498 16.48 19.49 -0.01
CA ALA A 498 16.78 18.79 1.23
C ALA A 498 16.18 19.47 2.48
N LEU A 499 16.11 20.80 2.51
CA LEU A 499 15.42 21.53 3.58
C LEU A 499 13.90 21.37 3.48
N ILE A 500 13.33 21.38 2.27
CA ILE A 500 11.90 21.15 2.06
C ILE A 500 11.51 19.74 2.51
N THR A 501 12.32 18.71 2.24
CA THR A 501 12.00 17.34 2.67
C THR A 501 11.98 17.15 4.19
N ALA A 502 12.66 18.05 4.93
CA ALA A 502 12.65 18.07 6.38
C ALA A 502 11.40 18.75 6.98
N LEU A 503 10.58 19.42 6.16
CA LEU A 503 9.38 20.11 6.64
C LEU A 503 8.28 19.11 7.02
N PRO A 504 7.46 19.42 8.05
CA PRO A 504 6.26 18.65 8.36
C PRO A 504 5.31 18.50 7.16
N GLU A 505 5.16 19.56 6.37
CA GLU A 505 4.30 19.60 5.18
C GLU A 505 4.75 18.59 4.11
N TYR A 506 6.04 18.25 4.04
CA TYR A 506 6.53 17.25 3.07
C TYR A 506 6.10 15.82 3.45
N GLN A 507 5.84 15.57 4.72
CA GLN A 507 5.38 14.26 5.19
C GLN A 507 3.93 13.99 4.79
N LEU A 508 3.21 15.02 4.33
CA LEU A 508 1.79 14.98 3.99
C LEU A 508 1.57 14.80 2.49
N ALA A 509 0.53 14.04 2.13
CA ALA A 509 0.09 13.78 0.75
C ALA A 509 -1.33 14.30 0.48
#